data_AF-A0A1F6GFP9-F1
#
_entry.id   AF-A0A1F6GFP9-F1
#
_cell.length_a   1.000
_cell.length_b   1.000
_cell.length_c   1.000
_cell.angle_alpha   90.00
_cell.angle_beta   90.00
_cell.angle_gamma   90.00
#
_symmetry.space_group_name_H-M   'P 1'
#
loop_
_entity.id
_entity.type
_entity.pdbx_description
1 polymer ?
#
loop_
_entity_poly.entity_id
_entity_poly.type
_entity_poly.pdbx_seq_one_letter_code
_entity_poly.pdbx_strand_id
1 'polypeptide(L)'
;MKAMLQNNNLLRGLFLTLVLGLYLGLNAESSTWEPRLRPLQKMDVKANVDRIHRLGECRYCYLKRANLHHIDLTSVDLTGADLEGAVWSDGTVCQRGSIGRCVPPKPAQPE
;
A
#
# COMPACT_ATOMS: atom_id res chain seq x y z
N MET A 1 -21.13 21.23 65.88
CA MET A 1 -20.52 21.70 64.61
C MET A 1 -20.96 20.77 63.49
N LYS A 2 -21.82 21.23 62.58
CA LYS A 2 -22.30 20.45 61.42
C LYS A 2 -21.21 20.44 60.34
N ALA A 3 -20.51 19.31 60.17
CA ALA A 3 -19.70 19.08 58.98
C ALA A 3 -20.63 18.52 57.89
N MET A 4 -20.90 19.34 56.88
CA MET A 4 -21.70 18.94 55.73
C MET A 4 -20.92 17.88 54.93
N LEU A 5 -21.50 16.70 54.76
CA LEU A 5 -21.10 15.78 53.69
C LEU A 5 -21.30 16.52 52.36
N GLN A 6 -20.22 16.98 51.73
CA GLN A 6 -20.31 17.46 50.35
C GLN A 6 -20.59 16.26 49.44
N ASN A 7 -21.80 16.24 48.89
CA ASN A 7 -22.26 15.26 47.93
C ASN A 7 -21.53 15.47 46.59
N ASN A 8 -20.48 14.69 46.35
CA ASN A 8 -19.61 14.78 45.17
C ASN A 8 -20.29 14.31 43.86
N ASN A 9 -21.61 14.12 43.84
CA ASN A 9 -22.35 13.69 42.65
C ASN A 9 -22.31 14.72 41.53
N LEU A 10 -22.24 16.02 41.85
CA LEU A 10 -22.11 17.08 40.84
C LEU A 10 -20.73 17.05 40.16
N LEU A 11 -19.65 16.97 40.95
CA LEU A 11 -18.28 16.86 40.41
C LEU A 11 -18.08 15.53 39.65
N ARG A 12 -18.64 14.42 40.15
CA ARG A 12 -18.60 13.12 39.47
C ARG A 12 -19.36 13.15 38.14
N GLY A 13 -20.53 13.81 38.11
CA GLY A 13 -21.31 14.01 36.89
C GLY A 13 -20.55 14.82 35.84
N LEU A 14 -19.96 15.96 36.25
CA LEU A 14 -19.11 16.80 35.40
C LEU A 14 -17.89 16.06 34.84
N PHE A 15 -17.26 15.22 35.66
CA PHE A 15 -16.12 14.41 35.22
C PHE A 15 -16.54 13.33 34.20
N LEU A 16 -17.66 12.66 34.46
CA LEU A 16 -18.19 11.63 33.55
C LEU A 16 -18.59 12.21 32.19
N THR A 17 -19.23 13.38 32.15
CA THR A 17 -19.63 14.02 30.88
C THR A 17 -18.43 14.52 30.07
N LEU A 18 -17.40 15.06 30.73
CA LEU A 18 -16.16 15.47 30.06
C LEU A 18 -15.40 14.29 29.46
N VAL A 19 -15.28 13.18 30.20
CA VAL A 19 -14.61 11.96 29.72
C VAL A 19 -15.40 11.31 28.58
N LEU A 20 -16.73 11.21 28.68
CA LEU A 20 -17.57 10.67 27.60
C LEU A 20 -17.52 11.56 26.35
N GLY A 21 -17.55 12.88 26.52
CA GLY A 21 -17.46 13.84 25.43
C GLY A 21 -16.11 13.82 24.73
N LEU A 22 -15.01 13.67 25.47
CA LEU A 22 -13.68 13.46 24.90
C LEU A 22 -13.58 12.11 24.17
N TYR A 23 -14.16 11.04 24.72
CA TYR A 23 -14.15 9.72 24.08
C TYR A 23 -14.98 9.69 22.78
N LEU A 24 -16.15 10.33 22.77
CA LEU A 24 -16.97 10.47 21.57
C LEU A 24 -16.34 11.46 20.56
N GLY A 25 -15.67 12.51 21.04
CA GLY A 25 -15.01 13.50 20.20
C GLY A 25 -13.71 13.02 19.55
N LEU A 26 -12.94 12.16 20.23
CA LEU A 26 -11.75 11.49 19.67
C LEU A 26 -12.13 10.38 18.68
N ASN A 27 -13.35 9.84 18.78
CA ASN A 27 -13.94 8.95 17.79
C ASN A 27 -14.99 9.67 16.93
N ALA A 28 -14.76 10.96 16.64
CA ALA A 28 -15.20 11.52 15.37
C ALA A 28 -14.38 10.84 14.26
N GLU A 29 -14.60 9.54 14.14
CA GLU A 29 -14.19 8.68 13.06
C GLU A 29 -14.85 9.32 11.85
N SER A 30 -14.03 10.01 11.08
CA SER A 30 -14.38 10.50 9.76
C SER A 30 -14.87 9.28 9.00
N SER A 31 -16.18 9.11 9.01
CA SER A 31 -16.91 8.18 8.20
C SER A 31 -16.84 8.69 6.76
N THR A 32 -15.63 8.71 6.20
CA THR A 32 -15.45 8.67 4.76
C THR A 32 -15.68 7.22 4.36
N TRP A 33 -16.96 6.82 4.35
CA TRP A 33 -17.41 5.71 3.53
C TRP A 33 -17.30 6.14 2.07
N GLU A 34 -16.09 6.40 1.56
CA GLU A 34 -15.93 6.30 0.12
C GLU A 34 -16.29 4.84 -0.25
N PRO A 35 -17.26 4.62 -1.15
CA PRO A 35 -17.37 3.34 -1.80
C PRO A 35 -16.03 3.17 -2.53
N ARG A 36 -15.14 2.31 -2.02
CA ARG A 36 -13.82 2.05 -2.61
C ARG A 36 -13.95 1.28 -3.93
N LEU A 37 -14.82 1.71 -4.82
CA LEU A 37 -14.62 1.50 -6.23
C LEU A 37 -13.47 2.43 -6.64
N ARG A 38 -12.24 2.10 -6.19
CA ARG A 38 -11.04 2.58 -6.88
C ARG A 38 -11.28 2.22 -8.34
N PRO A 39 -11.38 3.18 -9.27
CA PRO A 39 -11.59 2.85 -10.68
C PRO A 39 -10.49 1.88 -11.04
N LEU A 40 -10.82 0.62 -11.40
CA LEU A 40 -9.90 -0.52 -11.56
C LEU A 40 -8.49 -0.05 -11.90
N GLN A 41 -7.70 0.33 -10.89
CA GLN A 41 -6.45 1.00 -11.13
C GLN A 41 -5.54 -0.16 -11.43
N LYS A 42 -5.40 -0.44 -12.74
CA LYS A 42 -4.42 -1.33 -13.37
C LYS A 42 -3.46 -1.87 -12.30
N MET A 43 -3.87 -3.00 -11.71
CA MET A 43 -3.34 -3.66 -10.50
C MET A 43 -2.23 -2.88 -9.76
N ASP A 44 -2.49 -2.42 -8.53
CA ASP A 44 -1.53 -1.71 -7.66
C ASP A 44 -0.08 -2.23 -7.85
N VAL A 45 0.72 -1.52 -8.66
CA VAL A 45 2.09 -1.95 -9.01
C VAL A 45 2.90 -2.15 -7.73
N LYS A 46 2.69 -1.29 -6.73
CA LYS A 46 3.27 -1.41 -5.38
C LYS A 46 2.89 -2.73 -4.71
N ALA A 47 1.62 -3.13 -4.76
CA ALA A 47 1.18 -4.39 -4.16
C ALA A 47 1.78 -5.61 -4.87
N ASN A 48 1.99 -5.52 -6.19
CA ASN A 48 2.66 -6.57 -6.96
C ASN A 48 4.16 -6.66 -6.64
N VAL A 49 4.85 -5.53 -6.51
CA VAL A 49 6.26 -5.49 -6.05
C VAL A 49 6.38 -6.06 -4.63
N ASP A 50 5.47 -5.69 -3.75
CA ASP A 50 5.40 -6.25 -2.40
C ASP A 50 5.17 -7.77 -2.40
N ARG A 51 4.38 -8.28 -3.36
CA ARG A 51 4.12 -9.71 -3.53
C ARG A 51 5.40 -10.46 -3.96
N ILE A 52 6.19 -9.87 -4.85
CA ILE A 52 7.51 -10.41 -5.23
C ILE A 52 8.40 -10.58 -3.99
N HIS A 53 8.49 -9.55 -3.14
CA HIS A 53 9.30 -9.61 -1.92
C HIS A 53 8.83 -10.64 -0.90
N ARG A 54 7.50 -10.77 -0.70
CA ARG A 54 6.95 -11.62 0.36
C ARG A 54 6.78 -13.07 -0.07
N LEU A 55 6.36 -13.31 -1.31
CA LEU A 55 5.93 -14.63 -1.78
C LEU A 55 6.90 -15.24 -2.80
N GLY A 56 7.78 -14.43 -3.41
CA GLY A 56 8.62 -14.91 -4.51
C GLY A 56 7.80 -15.27 -5.76
N GLU A 57 6.59 -14.74 -5.91
CA GLU A 57 5.77 -14.98 -7.11
C GLU A 57 4.88 -13.79 -7.45
N CYS A 58 4.69 -13.56 -8.75
CA CYS A 58 3.76 -12.57 -9.28
C CYS A 58 3.28 -12.96 -10.70
N ARG A 59 2.55 -14.08 -10.78
CA ARG A 59 1.97 -14.54 -12.04
C ARG A 59 0.88 -13.58 -12.54
N TYR A 60 0.93 -13.24 -13.83
CA TYR A 60 -0.02 -12.34 -14.50
C TYR A 60 -0.16 -10.95 -13.86
N CYS A 61 0.84 -10.54 -13.07
CA CYS A 61 0.84 -9.24 -12.42
C CYS A 61 1.01 -8.11 -13.42
N TYR A 62 0.40 -6.96 -13.12
CA TYR A 62 0.70 -5.72 -13.82
C TYR A 62 1.90 -5.04 -13.15
N LEU A 63 3.04 -5.02 -13.84
CA LEU A 63 4.31 -4.46 -13.37
C LEU A 63 4.87 -3.43 -14.39
N LYS A 64 4.03 -2.90 -15.29
CA LYS A 64 4.47 -1.88 -16.25
C LYS A 64 5.10 -0.71 -15.50
N ARG A 65 6.32 -0.34 -15.94
CA ARG A 65 7.09 0.76 -15.35
C ARG A 65 7.41 0.59 -13.86
N ALA A 66 7.31 -0.63 -13.33
CA ALA A 66 7.74 -0.94 -11.97
C ALA A 66 9.26 -0.75 -11.85
N ASN A 67 9.73 -0.33 -10.68
CA ASN A 67 11.15 -0.36 -10.36
C ASN A 67 11.45 -1.65 -9.59
N LEU A 68 12.13 -2.59 -10.24
CA LEU A 68 12.59 -3.85 -9.68
C LEU A 68 14.12 -3.85 -9.46
N HIS A 69 14.76 -2.69 -9.57
CA HIS A 69 16.21 -2.56 -9.37
C HIS A 69 16.62 -3.06 -7.99
N HIS A 70 17.68 -3.86 -7.93
CA HIS A 70 18.19 -4.51 -6.72
C HIS A 70 17.27 -5.57 -6.09
N ILE A 71 16.14 -5.93 -6.71
CA ILE A 71 15.35 -7.09 -6.28
C ILE A 71 16.00 -8.36 -6.84
N ASP A 72 16.25 -9.36 -5.99
CA ASP A 72 16.63 -10.69 -6.47
C ASP A 72 15.42 -11.38 -7.11
N LEU A 73 15.45 -11.49 -8.43
CA LEU A 73 14.39 -12.12 -9.24
C LEU A 73 14.73 -13.56 -9.65
N THR A 74 15.85 -14.14 -9.17
CA THR A 74 16.40 -15.42 -9.66
C THR A 74 15.42 -16.58 -9.51
N SER A 75 14.64 -16.59 -8.42
CA SER A 75 13.65 -17.64 -8.13
C SER A 75 12.21 -17.14 -8.17
N VAL A 76 11.95 -15.96 -8.75
CA VAL A 76 10.62 -15.35 -8.73
C VAL A 76 9.80 -15.83 -9.93
N ASP A 77 8.64 -16.43 -9.68
CA ASP A 77 7.71 -16.80 -10.77
C ASP A 77 6.94 -15.57 -11.28
N LEU A 78 7.40 -15.03 -12.42
CA LEU A 78 6.79 -13.89 -13.11
C LEU A 78 5.95 -14.31 -14.33
N THR A 79 5.54 -15.57 -14.44
CA THR A 79 4.81 -16.07 -15.63
C THR A 79 3.63 -15.17 -16.00
N GLY A 80 3.65 -14.63 -17.22
CA GLY A 80 2.58 -13.76 -17.73
C GLY A 80 2.54 -12.33 -17.17
N ALA A 81 3.48 -11.94 -16.31
CA ALA A 81 3.52 -10.59 -15.76
C ALA A 81 3.88 -9.55 -16.83
N ASP A 82 3.17 -8.43 -16.86
CA ASP A 82 3.44 -7.34 -17.82
C ASP A 82 4.53 -6.42 -17.27
N LEU A 83 5.72 -6.48 -17.87
CA LEU A 83 6.94 -5.78 -17.44
C LEU A 83 7.33 -4.65 -18.39
N GLU A 84 6.44 -4.24 -19.29
CA GLU A 84 6.75 -3.19 -20.26
C GLU A 84 7.20 -1.89 -19.56
N GLY A 85 8.41 -1.43 -19.89
CA GLY A 85 9.01 -0.22 -19.33
C GLY A 85 9.48 -0.35 -17.87
N ALA A 86 9.41 -1.54 -17.26
CA ALA A 86 9.94 -1.76 -15.92
C ALA A 86 11.47 -1.59 -15.89
N VAL A 87 12.02 -1.14 -14.77
CA VAL A 87 13.46 -1.21 -14.49
C VAL A 87 13.73 -2.58 -13.87
N TRP A 88 14.52 -3.39 -14.54
CA TRP A 88 14.88 -4.75 -14.12
C TRP A 88 15.86 -4.75 -12.95
N SER A 89 16.17 -5.94 -12.42
CA SER A 89 17.04 -6.11 -11.25
C SER A 89 18.46 -5.56 -11.45
N ASP A 90 18.96 -5.58 -12.68
CA ASP A 90 20.27 -5.05 -13.10
C ASP A 90 20.24 -3.59 -13.56
N GLY A 91 19.08 -2.93 -13.50
CA GLY A 91 18.89 -1.54 -13.92
C GLY A 91 18.48 -1.38 -15.39
N THR A 92 18.39 -2.46 -16.15
CA THR A 92 17.93 -2.42 -17.55
C THR A 92 16.46 -2.00 -17.64
N VAL A 93 16.12 -1.10 -18.56
CA VAL A 93 14.72 -0.76 -18.83
C VAL A 93 14.13 -1.74 -19.86
N CYS A 94 13.10 -2.47 -19.47
CA CYS A 94 12.45 -3.48 -20.30
C CYS A 94 11.68 -2.85 -21.46
N GLN A 95 11.86 -3.38 -22.67
CA GLN A 95 11.17 -2.93 -23.88
C GLN A 95 9.70 -3.34 -23.92
N ARG A 96 8.97 -2.83 -24.92
CA ARG A 96 7.61 -3.27 -25.26
C ARG A 96 7.56 -4.78 -25.49
N GLY A 97 6.48 -5.40 -25.02
CA GLY A 97 6.29 -6.85 -25.13
C GLY A 97 7.05 -7.70 -24.10
N SER A 98 7.66 -7.08 -23.08
CA SER A 98 8.26 -7.80 -21.95
C SER A 98 7.17 -8.45 -21.10
N ILE A 99 6.89 -9.72 -21.35
CA ILE A 99 5.89 -10.53 -20.63
C ILE A 99 6.60 -11.68 -19.91
N GLY A 100 6.55 -11.68 -18.59
CA GLY A 100 7.21 -12.61 -17.67
C GLY A 100 8.74 -12.59 -17.65
N ARG A 101 9.36 -12.06 -18.70
CA ARG A 101 10.80 -11.80 -18.81
C ARG A 101 11.05 -10.41 -19.35
N CYS A 102 12.14 -9.78 -18.93
CA CYS A 102 12.58 -8.52 -19.48
C CYS A 102 13.17 -8.72 -20.89
N VAL A 103 12.74 -7.90 -21.85
CA VAL A 103 13.40 -7.76 -23.16
C VAL A 103 14.31 -6.53 -23.07
N PRO A 104 15.65 -6.71 -23.05
CA PRO A 104 16.58 -5.58 -22.94
C PRO A 104 16.57 -4.76 -24.25
N PRO A 105 16.96 -3.47 -24.20
CA PRO A 105 17.12 -2.69 -25.41
C PRO A 105 18.22 -3.24 -26.30
N LYS A 106 17.98 -3.25 -27.61
CA LYS A 106 19.00 -3.59 -28.59
C LYS A 106 20.18 -2.60 -28.42
N PRO A 107 21.43 -3.08 -28.25
CA PRO A 107 22.58 -2.20 -28.17
C PRO A 107 22.66 -1.33 -29.43
N ALA A 108 23.06 -0.07 -29.27
CA ALA A 108 23.37 0.78 -30.41
C ALA A 108 24.50 0.10 -31.20
N GLN A 109 24.17 -0.41 -32.38
CA GLN A 109 25.18 -0.94 -33.29
C GLN A 109 25.88 0.28 -33.91
N PRO A 110 27.22 0.37 -33.90
CA PRO A 110 27.90 1.32 -34.75
C PRO A 110 27.61 0.95 -36.20
N GLU A 111 27.10 1.92 -36.95
CA GLU A 111 26.89 1.85 -38.40
C GLU A 111 28.20 1.80 -39.19
#